data_AF-A0A7Y8AVA0-F1
#
_entry.id   AF-A0A7Y8AVA0-F1
#
_cell.length_a   1.000
_cell.length_b   1.000
_cell.length_c   1.000
_cell.angle_alpha   90.00
_cell.angle_beta   90.00
_cell.angle_gamma   90.00
#
_symmetry.space_group_name_H-M   'P 1'
#
loop_
_entity.id
_entity.type
_entity.pdbx_description
1 polymer ?
#
loop_
_entity_poly.entity_id
_entity_poly.type
_entity_poly.pdbx_seq_one_letter_code
_entity_poly.pdbx_strand_id
1 'polypeptide(L)'
;GKNPAGDAAAPADKTVTNGCPVSMVTGEELLTLTDGTLDGILPFEWTRLYRTSAVDIDCGLGFGWSHSLAHRLVVAGDSVVWTDHENRITEFPLPTVSRPAITNSLAEAAIYLGSSPDELVLAQDARFYHFRDGALTAISDAYDNRLQVLRGYSGRVERLDNGIGRSLFLR
;
A
#
# COMPACT_ATOMS: atom_id res chain seq x y z
N GLY A 1 -2.91 11.51 -1.97
CA GLY A 1 -1.52 11.54 -1.47
C GLY A 1 -0.68 12.43 -2.37
N LYS A 2 0.60 12.59 -2.04
CA LYS A 2 1.60 13.22 -2.91
C LYS A 2 2.47 12.16 -3.56
N ASN A 3 2.86 12.31 -4.81
CA ASN A 3 3.90 11.45 -5.39
C ASN A 3 5.28 11.78 -4.75
N PRO A 4 6.32 10.97 -4.99
CA PRO A 4 7.66 11.25 -4.48
C PRO A 4 8.27 12.61 -4.90
N ALA A 5 7.81 13.23 -6.00
CA ALA A 5 8.20 14.58 -6.39
C ALA A 5 7.53 15.69 -5.54
N GLY A 6 6.56 15.32 -4.68
CA GLY A 6 5.84 16.25 -3.80
C GLY A 6 4.54 16.81 -4.40
N ASP A 7 4.21 16.43 -5.63
CA ASP A 7 3.00 16.86 -6.33
C ASP A 7 1.78 16.09 -5.84
N ALA A 8 0.62 16.75 -5.80
CA ALA A 8 -0.64 16.06 -5.55
C ALA A 8 -0.90 15.05 -6.68
N ALA A 9 -1.09 13.78 -6.33
CA ALA A 9 -1.27 12.70 -7.29
C ALA A 9 -2.48 11.83 -6.94
N ALA A 10 -3.34 11.61 -7.94
CA ALA A 10 -4.40 10.62 -7.90
C ALA A 10 -3.79 9.20 -7.95
N PRO A 11 -4.53 8.15 -7.53
CA PRO A 11 -4.09 6.78 -7.79
C PRO A 11 -4.12 6.52 -9.31
N ALA A 12 -3.37 5.52 -9.76
CA ALA A 12 -3.12 5.30 -11.18
C ALA A 12 -4.43 5.07 -11.97
N ASP A 13 -5.37 4.33 -11.39
CA ASP A 13 -6.70 4.03 -11.97
C ASP A 13 -7.63 5.25 -12.10
N LYS A 14 -7.44 6.26 -11.26
CA LYS A 14 -8.16 7.54 -11.28
C LYS A 14 -7.37 8.65 -11.98
N THR A 15 -6.16 8.37 -12.48
CA THR A 15 -5.35 9.39 -13.15
C THR A 15 -5.78 9.59 -14.59
N VAL A 16 -6.08 10.84 -14.95
CA VAL A 16 -6.45 11.19 -16.33
C VAL A 16 -5.22 11.09 -17.23
N THR A 17 -5.35 10.29 -18.29
CA THR A 17 -4.33 10.10 -19.34
C THR A 17 -4.93 10.38 -20.72
N ASN A 18 -4.08 10.48 -21.75
CA ASN A 18 -4.53 10.74 -23.13
C ASN A 18 -3.83 9.82 -24.15
N GLY A 19 -4.21 8.54 -24.16
CA GLY A 19 -3.71 7.55 -25.12
C GLY A 19 -2.31 6.99 -24.84
N CYS A 20 -1.56 7.61 -23.93
CA CYS A 20 -0.30 7.12 -23.37
C CYS A 20 -0.38 7.09 -21.85
N PRO A 21 0.42 6.26 -21.15
CA PRO A 21 0.42 6.17 -19.68
C PRO A 21 1.08 7.38 -19.02
N VAL A 22 0.66 8.60 -19.37
CA VAL A 22 1.22 9.85 -18.85
C VAL A 22 0.11 10.63 -18.17
N SER A 23 0.34 11.02 -16.93
CA SER A 23 -0.55 11.90 -16.16
C SER A 23 -0.72 13.24 -16.86
N MET A 24 -1.95 13.60 -17.18
CA MET A 24 -2.28 14.91 -17.76
C MET A 24 -2.18 16.05 -16.73
N VAL A 25 -1.96 15.73 -15.45
CA VAL A 25 -1.83 16.72 -14.36
C VAL A 25 -0.37 16.97 -14.02
N THR A 26 0.42 15.91 -13.86
CA THR A 26 1.81 15.99 -13.37
C THR A 26 2.87 15.70 -14.44
N GLY A 27 2.48 15.15 -15.60
CA GLY A 27 3.42 14.73 -16.65
C GLY A 27 4.20 13.45 -16.33
N GLU A 28 3.89 12.79 -15.22
CA GLU A 28 4.52 11.54 -14.79
C GLU A 28 4.05 10.34 -15.63
N GLU A 29 4.97 9.43 -15.99
CA GLU A 29 4.62 8.13 -16.56
C GLU A 29 4.10 7.17 -15.48
N LEU A 30 3.01 6.48 -15.78
CA LEU A 30 2.22 5.63 -14.89
C LEU A 30 1.86 4.32 -15.59
N LEU A 31 2.67 3.29 -15.41
CA LEU A 31 2.45 1.98 -16.04
C LEU A 31 2.12 0.93 -14.97
N THR A 32 0.90 0.39 -15.03
CA THR A 32 0.45 -0.70 -14.15
C THR A 32 0.36 -2.00 -14.94
N LEU A 33 0.93 -3.08 -14.42
CA LEU A 33 0.92 -4.42 -15.01
C LEU A 33 0.46 -5.44 -13.96
N THR A 34 -0.56 -6.24 -14.28
CA THR A 34 -0.99 -7.35 -13.43
C THR A 34 -0.22 -8.62 -13.80
N ASP A 35 0.55 -9.16 -12.86
CA ASP A 35 1.40 -10.33 -13.12
C ASP A 35 0.78 -11.64 -12.59
N GLY A 36 -0.22 -11.57 -11.71
CA GLY A 36 -0.92 -12.76 -11.22
C GLY A 36 -2.02 -12.46 -10.21
N THR A 37 -2.81 -13.47 -9.87
CA THR A 37 -3.92 -13.35 -8.91
C THR A 37 -3.89 -14.48 -7.88
N LEU A 38 -4.29 -14.14 -6.65
CA LEU A 38 -4.63 -15.10 -5.61
C LEU A 38 -6.15 -15.17 -5.51
N ASP A 39 -6.73 -16.26 -6.00
CA ASP A 39 -8.17 -16.48 -5.88
C ASP A 39 -8.55 -16.89 -4.45
N GLY A 40 -9.79 -16.63 -4.07
CA GLY A 40 -10.34 -17.01 -2.77
C GLY A 40 -11.50 -16.10 -2.38
N ILE A 41 -11.90 -16.17 -1.11
CA ILE A 41 -12.95 -15.30 -0.55
C ILE A 41 -12.48 -13.83 -0.55
N LEU A 42 -11.21 -13.61 -0.21
CA LEU A 42 -10.53 -12.32 -0.37
C LEU A 42 -9.56 -12.41 -1.56
N PRO A 43 -10.02 -12.19 -2.80
CA PRO A 43 -9.15 -12.23 -3.97
C PRO A 43 -8.14 -11.09 -3.94
N PHE A 44 -6.98 -11.31 -4.54
CA PHE A 44 -5.91 -10.33 -4.60
C PHE A 44 -5.20 -10.35 -5.95
N GLU A 45 -5.02 -9.19 -6.55
CA GLU A 45 -4.20 -9.02 -7.75
C GLU A 45 -2.80 -8.57 -7.36
N TRP A 46 -1.82 -9.34 -7.81
CA TRP A 46 -0.44 -8.91 -7.77
C TRP A 46 -0.20 -7.99 -8.96
N THR A 47 0.11 -6.73 -8.69
CA THR A 47 0.42 -5.73 -9.73
C THR A 47 1.78 -5.10 -9.50
N ARG A 48 2.47 -4.81 -10.59
CA ARG A 48 3.68 -3.99 -10.69
C ARG A 48 3.22 -2.62 -11.12
N LEU A 49 3.81 -1.58 -10.55
CA LEU A 49 3.54 -0.23 -10.99
C LEU A 49 4.83 0.56 -11.12
N TYR A 50 5.05 1.15 -12.29
CA TYR A 50 6.10 2.11 -12.54
C TYR A 50 5.58 3.55 -12.40
N ARG A 51 6.37 4.37 -11.70
CA ARG A 51 6.19 5.82 -11.63
C ARG A 51 7.50 6.56 -11.87
N THR A 52 7.52 7.49 -12.81
CA THR A 52 8.74 8.28 -13.09
C THR A 52 9.18 9.10 -11.88
N SER A 53 8.26 9.65 -11.08
CA SER A 53 8.67 10.41 -9.88
C SER A 53 9.31 9.52 -8.82
N ALA A 54 9.09 8.20 -8.87
CA ALA A 54 9.70 7.23 -7.98
C ALA A 54 11.05 6.68 -8.49
N VAL A 55 11.65 7.25 -9.55
CA VAL A 55 12.85 6.70 -10.20
C VAL A 55 14.05 6.53 -9.27
N ASP A 56 14.15 7.27 -8.17
CA ASP A 56 15.23 7.11 -7.18
C ASP A 56 14.87 6.14 -6.04
N ILE A 57 13.69 5.51 -6.09
CA ILE A 57 13.18 4.59 -5.08
C ILE A 57 13.26 3.16 -5.62
N ASP A 58 13.98 2.29 -4.91
CA ASP A 58 13.95 0.85 -5.11
C ASP A 58 13.25 0.18 -3.92
N CYS A 59 12.12 -0.49 -4.19
CA CYS A 59 11.41 -1.32 -3.21
C CYS A 59 11.52 -2.83 -3.50
N GLY A 60 12.43 -3.20 -4.40
CA GLY A 60 12.82 -4.57 -4.65
C GLY A 60 12.52 -5.09 -6.05
N LEU A 61 11.90 -4.29 -6.90
CA LEU A 61 11.64 -4.60 -8.31
C LEU A 61 12.44 -3.71 -9.27
N GLY A 62 13.42 -2.99 -8.73
CA GLY A 62 14.18 -1.97 -9.45
C GLY A 62 13.60 -0.57 -9.25
N PHE A 63 14.42 0.40 -9.63
CA PHE A 63 14.15 1.83 -9.52
C PHE A 63 12.87 2.27 -10.25
N GLY A 64 12.01 3.03 -9.56
CA GLY A 64 10.73 3.49 -10.09
C GLY A 64 9.60 2.46 -10.05
N TRP A 65 9.92 1.19 -9.83
CA TRP A 65 8.93 0.12 -9.73
C TRP A 65 8.48 -0.11 -8.29
N SER A 66 7.20 -0.39 -8.16
CA SER A 66 6.48 -0.73 -6.93
C SER A 66 5.55 -1.92 -7.17
N HIS A 67 4.93 -2.43 -6.11
CA HIS A 67 4.00 -3.53 -6.22
C HIS A 67 2.85 -3.46 -5.21
N SER A 68 1.74 -4.15 -5.47
CA SER A 68 0.50 -4.09 -4.66
C SER A 68 0.62 -4.45 -3.16
N LEU A 69 1.78 -4.97 -2.70
CA LEU A 69 2.09 -5.23 -1.28
C LEU A 69 3.11 -4.25 -0.69
N ALA A 70 3.59 -3.27 -1.46
CA ALA A 70 4.66 -2.32 -1.10
C ALA A 70 4.19 -1.17 -0.21
N HIS A 71 3.17 -1.41 0.62
CA HIS A 71 2.73 -0.44 1.62
C HIS A 71 3.71 -0.40 2.81
N ARG A 72 3.96 0.81 3.33
CA ARG A 72 4.80 1.03 4.50
C ARG A 72 4.28 2.18 5.35
N LEU A 73 4.49 2.09 6.66
CA LEU A 73 4.28 3.18 7.60
C LEU A 73 5.63 3.60 8.21
N VAL A 74 5.80 4.90 8.41
CA VAL A 74 6.89 5.47 9.21
C VAL A 74 6.27 6.34 10.29
N VAL A 75 6.50 5.98 11.55
CA VAL A 75 6.08 6.81 12.69
C VAL A 75 7.19 7.83 12.98
N ALA A 76 6.83 9.10 13.03
CA ALA A 76 7.74 10.20 13.30
C ALA A 76 7.10 11.15 14.32
N GLY A 77 7.53 11.04 15.58
CA GLY A 77 6.94 11.84 16.67
C GLY A 77 5.46 11.52 16.87
N ASP A 78 4.60 12.51 16.66
CA ASP A 78 3.14 12.42 16.78
C ASP A 78 2.43 12.23 15.42
N SER A 79 3.17 11.94 14.35
CA SER A 79 2.62 11.64 13.04
C SER A 79 3.03 10.25 12.54
N VAL A 80 2.25 9.76 11.58
CA VAL A 80 2.49 8.53 10.85
C VAL A 80 2.37 8.82 9.35
N VAL A 81 3.46 8.58 8.65
CA VAL A 81 3.58 8.75 7.20
C VAL A 81 3.31 7.41 6.55
N TRP A 82 2.21 7.33 5.80
CA TRP A 82 1.89 6.19 4.97
C TRP A 82 2.42 6.40 3.57
N THR A 83 3.22 5.44 3.09
CA THR A 83 3.46 5.29 1.66
C THR A 83 2.70 4.07 1.17
N ASP A 84 1.80 4.28 0.21
CA ASP A 84 1.02 3.19 -0.37
C ASP A 84 1.81 2.37 -1.40
N HIS A 85 1.20 1.30 -1.92
CA HIS A 85 1.79 0.47 -2.98
C HIS A 85 2.10 1.23 -4.27
N GLU A 86 1.57 2.44 -4.39
CA GLU A 86 1.72 3.36 -5.49
C GLU A 86 2.90 4.35 -5.24
N ASN A 87 3.63 4.25 -4.13
CA ASN A 87 4.63 5.24 -3.68
C ASN A 87 4.05 6.63 -3.38
N ARG A 88 2.73 6.78 -3.26
CA ARG A 88 2.13 8.04 -2.83
C ARG A 88 2.19 8.16 -1.32
N ILE A 89 2.48 9.37 -0.85
CA ILE A 89 2.68 9.69 0.54
C ILE A 89 1.44 10.40 1.08
N THR A 90 0.93 9.91 2.20
CA THR A 90 -0.14 10.54 2.97
C THR A 90 0.26 10.55 4.44
N GLU A 91 0.22 11.73 5.07
CA GLU A 91 0.50 11.88 6.49
C GLU A 91 -0.81 11.87 7.29
N PHE A 92 -0.78 11.19 8.43
CA PHE A 92 -1.84 11.20 9.43
C PHE A 92 -1.26 11.59 10.79
N PRO A 93 -2.03 12.26 11.66
CA PRO A 93 -1.78 12.22 13.09
C PRO A 93 -1.68 10.76 13.58
N LEU A 94 -0.76 10.49 14.51
CA LEU A 94 -0.63 9.18 15.13
C LEU A 94 -1.90 8.87 15.95
N PRO A 95 -2.61 7.75 15.69
CA PRO A 95 -3.76 7.35 16.50
C PRO A 95 -3.40 7.13 17.96
N THR A 96 -4.31 7.47 18.86
CA THR A 96 -4.16 7.28 20.30
C THR A 96 -5.38 6.59 20.88
N VAL A 97 -5.31 6.13 22.13
CA VAL A 97 -6.48 5.55 22.82
C VAL A 97 -7.65 6.53 22.90
N SER A 98 -7.38 7.84 23.04
CA SER A 98 -8.41 8.88 23.07
C SER A 98 -8.93 9.28 21.69
N ARG A 99 -8.12 9.05 20.64
CA ARG A 99 -8.48 9.30 19.24
C ARG A 99 -8.04 8.10 18.37
N PRO A 100 -8.76 6.97 18.47
CA PRO A 100 -8.30 5.70 17.89
C PRO A 100 -8.52 5.59 16.39
N ALA A 101 -9.23 6.56 15.78
CA ALA A 101 -9.53 6.59 14.35
C ALA A 101 -9.24 7.98 13.80
N ILE A 102 -8.43 8.04 12.74
CA ILE A 102 -8.10 9.27 12.03
C ILE A 102 -8.45 9.09 10.56
N THR A 103 -9.40 9.89 10.06
CA THR A 103 -9.84 9.85 8.65
C THR A 103 -9.18 10.96 7.85
N ASN A 104 -8.75 10.63 6.64
CA ASN A 104 -8.30 11.57 5.61
C ASN A 104 -9.17 11.39 4.35
N SER A 105 -10.16 12.27 4.20
CA SER A 105 -11.15 12.16 3.11
C SER A 105 -10.53 12.37 1.72
N LEU A 106 -9.45 13.14 1.59
CA LEU A 106 -8.76 13.35 0.30
C LEU A 106 -8.00 12.10 -0.15
N ALA A 107 -7.51 11.32 0.80
CA ALA A 107 -6.86 10.04 0.53
C ALA A 107 -7.86 8.87 0.49
N GLU A 108 -9.16 9.12 0.76
CA GLU A 108 -10.19 8.10 0.94
C GLU A 108 -9.74 6.98 1.91
N ALA A 109 -8.98 7.37 2.93
CA ALA A 109 -8.30 6.45 3.82
C ALA A 109 -8.45 6.86 5.28
N ALA A 110 -8.30 5.89 6.18
CA ALA A 110 -8.27 6.13 7.60
C ALA A 110 -7.24 5.21 8.28
N ILE A 111 -6.69 5.66 9.41
CA ILE A 111 -5.75 4.87 10.20
C ILE A 111 -6.24 4.72 11.64
N TYR A 112 -5.99 3.54 12.20
CA TYR A 112 -6.51 3.11 13.50
C TYR A 112 -5.46 2.36 14.32
N LEU A 113 -5.66 2.32 15.65
CA LEU A 113 -5.00 1.33 16.49
C LEU A 113 -5.60 -0.05 16.21
N GLY A 114 -4.73 -1.05 16.04
CA GLY A 114 -5.12 -2.44 15.86
C GLY A 114 -5.53 -3.13 17.17
N SER A 115 -5.79 -4.44 17.08
CA SER A 115 -6.15 -5.23 18.27
C SER A 115 -4.93 -5.59 19.13
N SER A 116 -3.73 -5.55 18.54
CA SER A 116 -2.46 -5.67 19.25
C SER A 116 -1.87 -4.29 19.58
N PRO A 117 -1.18 -4.10 20.71
CA PRO A 117 -0.61 -2.79 21.10
C PRO A 117 0.38 -2.18 20.10
N ASP A 118 1.03 -3.02 19.29
CA ASP A 118 2.03 -2.68 18.28
C ASP A 118 1.46 -2.63 16.84
N GLU A 119 0.15 -2.85 16.68
CA GLU A 119 -0.49 -2.91 15.39
C GLU A 119 -1.13 -1.57 15.02
N LEU A 120 -0.82 -1.09 13.82
CA LEU A 120 -1.57 -0.03 13.15
C LEU A 120 -2.34 -0.63 11.99
N VAL A 121 -3.59 -0.22 11.82
CA VAL A 121 -4.44 -0.67 10.72
C VAL A 121 -4.81 0.52 9.85
N LEU A 122 -4.62 0.41 8.54
CA LEU A 122 -5.05 1.41 7.58
C LEU A 122 -6.21 0.86 6.76
N ALA A 123 -7.33 1.59 6.67
CA ALA A 123 -8.44 1.24 5.81
C ALA A 123 -8.43 2.09 4.53
N GLN A 124 -8.56 1.43 3.38
CA GLN A 124 -8.78 2.06 2.07
C GLN A 124 -9.45 1.04 1.13
N ASP A 125 -10.38 1.48 0.27
CA ASP A 125 -11.02 0.67 -0.79
C ASP A 125 -11.57 -0.68 -0.28
N ALA A 126 -12.29 -0.64 0.84
CA ALA A 126 -12.88 -1.80 1.52
C ALA A 126 -11.87 -2.85 2.02
N ARG A 127 -10.57 -2.54 2.01
CA ARG A 127 -9.51 -3.37 2.59
C ARG A 127 -8.93 -2.73 3.85
N PHE A 128 -8.45 -3.58 4.74
CA PHE A 128 -7.70 -3.20 5.93
C PHE A 128 -6.28 -3.73 5.79
N TYR A 129 -5.30 -2.84 5.86
CA TYR A 129 -3.88 -3.13 5.78
C TYR A 129 -3.30 -3.11 7.19
N HIS A 130 -2.76 -4.23 7.63
CA HIS A 130 -2.26 -4.42 8.99
C HIS A 130 -0.74 -4.27 9.04
N PHE A 131 -0.25 -3.38 9.90
CA PHE A 131 1.17 -3.07 10.02
C PHE A 131 1.69 -3.36 11.42
N ARG A 132 2.92 -3.86 11.50
CA ARG A 132 3.73 -3.92 12.72
C ARG A 132 5.13 -3.42 12.40
N ASP A 133 5.70 -2.61 13.27
CA ASP A 133 7.00 -1.96 13.06
C ASP A 133 7.12 -1.28 11.68
N GLY A 134 6.02 -0.70 11.19
CA GLY A 134 5.96 -0.03 9.89
C GLY A 134 5.81 -0.95 8.67
N ALA A 135 5.94 -2.27 8.83
CA ALA A 135 5.85 -3.25 7.75
C ALA A 135 4.44 -3.84 7.61
N LEU A 136 3.95 -3.96 6.38
CA LEU A 136 2.71 -4.69 6.09
C LEU A 136 2.87 -6.17 6.46
N THR A 137 1.95 -6.67 7.27
CA THR A 137 1.91 -8.06 7.78
C THR A 137 0.67 -8.82 7.31
N ALA A 138 -0.44 -8.14 7.05
CA ALA A 138 -1.65 -8.76 6.53
C ALA A 138 -2.55 -7.77 5.81
N ILE A 139 -3.47 -8.30 5.02
CA ILE A 139 -4.60 -7.57 4.44
C ILE A 139 -5.88 -8.31 4.82
N SER A 140 -6.91 -7.61 5.27
CA SER A 140 -8.23 -8.19 5.53
C SER A 140 -9.35 -7.37 4.91
N ASP A 141 -10.57 -7.93 4.95
CA ASP A 141 -11.80 -7.24 4.61
C ASP A 141 -12.69 -7.03 5.85
N ALA A 142 -13.90 -6.49 5.63
CA ALA A 142 -14.87 -6.23 6.71
C ALA A 142 -15.40 -7.50 7.41
N TYR A 143 -15.14 -8.69 6.86
CA TYR A 143 -15.55 -9.98 7.42
C TYR A 143 -14.37 -10.72 8.07
N ASP A 144 -13.20 -10.07 8.21
CA ASP A 144 -11.95 -10.64 8.71
C ASP A 144 -11.44 -11.83 7.88
N ASN A 145 -11.83 -11.92 6.60
CA ASN A 145 -11.09 -12.77 5.67
C ASN A 145 -9.69 -12.18 5.52
N ARG A 146 -8.63 -12.97 5.72
CA ARG A 146 -7.28 -12.42 5.88
C ARG A 146 -6.26 -13.07 4.96
N LEU A 147 -5.46 -12.23 4.29
CA LEU A 147 -4.25 -12.61 3.58
C LEU A 147 -3.04 -12.27 4.43
N GLN A 148 -2.18 -13.25 4.67
CA GLN A 148 -0.95 -13.07 5.45
C GLN A 148 0.22 -12.76 4.53
N VAL A 149 1.00 -11.74 4.88
CA VAL A 149 2.19 -11.32 4.15
C VAL A 149 3.41 -11.90 4.86
N LEU A 150 4.09 -12.84 4.22
CA LEU A 150 5.31 -13.44 4.74
C LEU A 150 6.53 -12.83 4.06
N ARG A 151 7.52 -12.51 4.88
CA ARG A 151 8.78 -11.89 4.46
C ARG A 151 9.94 -12.83 4.74
N GLY A 152 10.93 -12.78 3.85
CA GLY A 152 12.20 -13.47 4.02
C GLY A 152 13.12 -12.78 5.01
N TYR A 153 14.30 -13.35 5.21
CA TYR A 153 15.34 -12.79 6.10
C TYR A 153 15.84 -11.40 5.68
N SER A 154 15.72 -11.06 4.39
CA SER A 154 16.07 -9.74 3.86
C SER A 154 14.98 -8.67 4.09
N GLY A 155 13.84 -9.04 4.68
CA GLY A 155 12.68 -8.16 4.86
C GLY A 155 11.79 -8.00 3.63
N ARG A 156 12.17 -8.60 2.48
CA ARG A 156 11.35 -8.60 1.25
C ARG A 156 10.16 -9.53 1.39
N VAL A 157 9.04 -9.18 0.74
CA VAL A 157 7.87 -10.05 0.69
C VAL A 157 8.19 -11.24 -0.21
N GLU A 158 8.03 -12.46 0.32
CA GLU A 158 8.27 -13.70 -0.41
C GLU A 158 6.98 -14.48 -0.67
N ARG A 159 5.95 -14.26 0.15
CA ARG A 159 4.68 -15.00 0.01
C ARG A 159 3.49 -14.20 0.51
N LEU A 160 2.38 -14.32 -0.21
CA LEU A 160 1.05 -13.92 0.23
C LEU A 160 0.19 -15.16 0.39
N ASP A 161 -0.30 -15.44 1.59
CA ASP A 161 -1.03 -16.67 1.93
C ASP A 161 -2.48 -16.37 2.30
N ASN A 162 -3.43 -17.18 1.83
CA ASN A 162 -4.86 -16.99 2.13
C ASN A 162 -5.37 -17.80 3.34
N GLY A 163 -4.50 -18.48 4.07
CA GLY A 163 -4.82 -19.27 5.26
C GLY A 163 -5.51 -20.61 4.99
N ILE A 164 -5.89 -20.90 3.75
CA ILE A 164 -6.60 -22.13 3.35
C ILE A 164 -5.84 -22.96 2.31
N GLY A 165 -4.51 -22.83 2.32
CA GLY A 165 -3.60 -23.67 1.52
C GLY A 165 -3.32 -23.16 0.10
N ARG A 166 -3.71 -21.93 -0.25
CA ARG A 166 -3.24 -21.27 -1.48
C ARG A 166 -2.39 -20.05 -1.14
N SER A 167 -1.42 -19.78 -2.00
CA SER A 167 -0.53 -18.64 -1.84
C SER A 167 0.09 -18.20 -3.15
N LEU A 168 0.43 -16.92 -3.25
CA LEU A 168 1.35 -16.41 -4.25
C LEU A 168 2.77 -16.41 -3.69
N PHE A 169 3.72 -16.95 -4.44
CA PHE A 169 5.15 -16.87 -4.16
C PHE A 169 5.77 -15.79 -5.02
N LEU A 170 6.54 -14.91 -4.40
CA LEU A 170 7.19 -13.76 -5.03
C LEU A 170 8.69 -14.02 -5.06
N ARG A 171 9.32 -13.84 -6.23
CA ARG A 171 10.75 -14.05 -6.45
C ARG A 171 11.46 -12.75 -6.75
#